data_AF-I1C394-F1
#
_entry.id   AF-I1C394-F1
#
_cell.length_a   1.000
_cell.length_b   1.000
_cell.length_c   1.000
_cell.angle_alpha   90.00
_cell.angle_beta   90.00
_cell.angle_gamma   90.00
#
_symmetry.space_group_name_H-M   'P 1'
#
loop_
_entity.id
_entity.type
_entity.pdbx_description
1 polymer ?
#
loop_
_entity_poly.entity_id
_entity_poly.type
_entity_poly.pdbx_seq_one_letter_code
_entity_poly.pdbx_strand_id
1 'polypeptide(L)'
;MSTASLISNKENTEPNSLPSPPKESQTFLPNQLDKMDIQPSPVLEPLPVDTRPPSSWAFIKGHTKYCAKSALNFIFKDNNLPLLINMIYHFTAARALIARPWKTTNRYIYIASPVDTTSRSLRYQIEQTTAVAVDTFRALGVMHFALGLLSALALKERRASSERSALTVLTMASIGHAWAYMSAYWQKTGSQYTLDAIREVGTSNILVMLMSVVALSKTIKRTNKFI
;
A
#
# COMPACT_ATOMS: atom_id res chain seq x y z
N MET A 1 8.36 -46.92 39.21
CA MET A 1 8.39 -45.53 39.75
C MET A 1 7.57 -44.69 38.78
N SER A 2 6.26 -44.47 38.96
CA SER A 2 5.60 -43.60 39.98
C SER A 2 6.32 -42.26 40.08
N THR A 3 5.78 -41.09 39.77
CA THR A 3 4.38 -40.60 39.85
C THR A 3 4.12 -39.43 38.90
N ALA A 4 2.85 -39.28 38.52
CA ALA A 4 2.26 -38.14 37.83
C ALA A 4 2.26 -36.84 38.66
N SER A 5 2.25 -35.68 38.00
CA SER A 5 1.69 -34.44 38.56
C SER A 5 0.95 -33.65 37.49
N LEU A 6 -0.37 -33.88 37.43
CA LEU A 6 -1.34 -33.00 36.78
C LEU A 6 -1.45 -31.71 37.60
N ILE A 7 -1.11 -30.57 37.01
CA ILE A 7 -1.45 -29.25 37.57
C ILE A 7 -2.71 -28.76 36.85
N SER A 8 -3.83 -28.96 37.53
CA SER A 8 -5.15 -28.44 37.19
C SER A 8 -5.21 -26.95 37.57
N ASN A 9 -5.12 -26.05 36.58
CA ASN A 9 -5.39 -24.64 36.81
C ASN A 9 -6.91 -24.39 36.75
N LYS A 10 -7.43 -24.01 37.92
CA LYS A 10 -8.82 -23.68 38.23
C LYS A 10 -9.28 -22.49 37.38
N GLU A 11 -10.39 -22.69 36.67
CA GLU A 11 -11.23 -21.62 36.12
C GLU A 11 -11.69 -20.68 37.26
N ASN A 12 -11.37 -19.39 37.12
CA ASN A 12 -12.08 -18.33 37.82
C ASN A 12 -13.19 -17.84 36.91
N THR A 13 -14.39 -18.37 37.16
CA THR A 13 -15.65 -17.93 36.58
C THR A 13 -16.13 -16.69 37.36
N GLU A 14 -15.90 -15.49 36.84
CA GLU A 14 -16.59 -14.30 37.34
C GLU A 14 -17.98 -14.18 36.69
N PRO A 15 -19.05 -13.98 37.47
CA PRO A 15 -20.41 -13.86 36.96
C PRO A 15 -20.70 -12.44 36.45
N ASN A 16 -21.14 -12.37 35.20
CA ASN A 16 -22.18 -11.49 34.67
C ASN A 16 -22.47 -10.19 35.45
N SER A 17 -21.76 -9.10 35.12
CA SER A 17 -22.30 -7.76 35.29
C SER A 17 -22.84 -7.26 33.95
N LEU A 18 -24.15 -7.04 33.91
CA LEU A 18 -24.87 -6.43 32.79
C LEU A 18 -24.30 -5.05 32.48
N PRO A 19 -24.15 -4.66 31.20
CA PRO A 19 -23.82 -3.29 30.84
C PRO A 19 -25.02 -2.38 31.17
N SER A 20 -24.77 -1.39 32.02
CA SER A 20 -25.71 -0.31 32.31
C SER A 20 -26.01 0.50 31.04
N PRO A 21 -27.27 0.91 30.81
CA PRO A 21 -27.63 1.72 29.65
C PRO A 21 -26.98 3.11 29.77
N PRO A 22 -26.53 3.71 28.64
CA PRO A 22 -25.97 5.06 28.66
C PRO A 22 -27.06 6.05 29.07
N LYS A 23 -26.82 6.70 30.21
CA LYS A 23 -27.52 7.91 30.63
C LYS A 23 -27.21 9.04 29.65
N GLU A 24 -28.23 9.87 29.44
CA GLU A 24 -28.14 11.25 28.96
C GLU A 24 -28.07 11.49 27.45
N SER A 25 -29.27 11.45 26.87
CA SER A 25 -29.79 12.55 26.06
C SER A 25 -29.58 13.91 26.75
N GLN A 26 -28.42 14.54 26.55
CA GLN A 26 -28.28 15.99 26.74
C GLN A 26 -28.66 16.69 25.44
N THR A 27 -29.94 17.05 25.40
CA THR A 27 -30.52 18.07 24.54
C THR A 27 -29.71 19.35 24.69
N PHE A 28 -28.83 19.65 23.72
CA PHE A 28 -28.24 20.98 23.60
C PHE A 28 -29.36 21.96 23.24
N LEU A 29 -29.89 22.64 24.26
CA LEU A 29 -30.67 23.86 24.10
C LEU A 29 -29.72 24.96 23.57
N PRO A 30 -30.00 25.61 22.44
CA PRO A 30 -29.34 26.85 22.09
C PRO A 30 -30.01 27.98 22.89
N ASN A 31 -29.53 28.22 24.11
CA ASN A 31 -29.76 29.48 24.80
C ASN A 31 -28.53 30.35 24.62
N GLN A 32 -28.57 31.24 23.62
CA GLN A 32 -28.27 32.66 23.78
C GLN A 32 -28.43 33.34 22.42
N LEU A 33 -29.67 33.77 22.17
CA LEU A 33 -29.98 34.83 21.23
C LEU A 33 -29.50 36.14 21.89
N ASP A 34 -28.20 36.39 21.85
CA ASP A 34 -27.68 37.72 22.13
C ASP A 34 -28.17 38.65 21.02
N LYS A 35 -28.87 39.66 21.49
CA LYS A 35 -29.47 40.75 20.72
C LYS A 35 -28.33 41.58 20.13
N MET A 36 -27.76 41.12 19.01
CA MET A 36 -26.91 41.96 18.18
C MET A 36 -27.80 43.02 17.53
N ASP A 37 -27.54 44.29 17.89
CA ASP A 37 -28.02 45.44 17.14
C ASP A 37 -27.64 45.26 15.66
N ILE A 38 -28.65 45.01 14.84
CA ILE A 38 -28.54 44.94 13.40
C ILE A 38 -28.30 46.38 12.93
N GLN A 39 -27.04 46.78 12.88
CA GLN A 39 -26.63 47.89 12.02
C GLN A 39 -27.01 47.48 10.59
N PRO A 40 -27.86 48.25 9.87
CA PRO A 40 -28.21 47.90 8.51
C PRO A 40 -26.92 47.90 7.68
N SER A 41 -26.46 46.71 7.33
CA SER A 41 -25.35 46.54 6.41
C SER A 41 -25.73 47.26 5.10
N PRO A 42 -24.78 48.00 4.49
CA PRO A 42 -25.03 48.61 3.20
C PRO A 42 -25.52 47.52 2.25
N VAL A 43 -26.61 47.82 1.53
CA VAL A 43 -27.18 46.96 0.50
C VAL A 43 -26.07 46.69 -0.51
N LEU A 44 -25.34 45.60 -0.34
CA LEU A 44 -24.43 45.09 -1.36
C LEU A 44 -25.32 44.66 -2.51
N GLU A 45 -25.28 45.47 -3.57
CA GLU A 45 -25.82 45.14 -4.86
C GLU A 45 -25.44 43.69 -5.20
N PRO A 46 -26.40 42.79 -5.47
CA PRO A 46 -26.11 41.38 -5.66
C PRO A 46 -25.17 41.25 -6.85
N LEU A 47 -23.96 40.75 -6.59
CA LEU A 47 -22.97 40.43 -7.62
C LEU A 47 -23.69 39.68 -8.75
N PRO A 48 -23.48 40.05 -10.02
CA PRO A 48 -24.16 39.43 -11.14
C PRO A 48 -23.87 37.93 -11.10
N VAL A 49 -24.91 37.14 -10.84
CA VAL A 49 -24.86 35.69 -10.90
C VAL A 49 -24.56 35.35 -12.35
N ASP A 50 -23.34 34.89 -12.61
CA ASP A 50 -22.92 34.47 -13.94
C ASP A 50 -23.78 33.26 -14.35
N THR A 51 -24.81 33.52 -15.14
CA THR A 51 -25.80 32.55 -15.61
C THR A 51 -25.31 31.75 -16.81
N ARG A 52 -24.04 31.91 -17.19
CA ARG A 52 -23.44 31.16 -18.29
C ARG A 52 -23.49 29.66 -17.98
N PRO A 53 -24.06 28.85 -18.88
CA PRO A 53 -24.06 27.41 -18.70
C PRO A 53 -22.61 26.91 -18.59
N PRO A 54 -22.29 26.02 -17.64
CA PRO A 54 -20.93 25.52 -17.49
C PRO A 54 -20.50 24.86 -18.78
N SER A 55 -19.27 25.12 -19.21
CA SER A 55 -18.71 24.47 -20.39
C SER A 55 -18.73 22.94 -20.19
N SER A 56 -19.00 22.18 -21.26
CA SER A 56 -19.06 20.71 -21.21
C SER A 56 -17.77 20.11 -20.62
N TRP A 57 -16.63 20.76 -20.84
CA TRP A 57 -15.35 20.41 -20.23
C TRP A 57 -15.32 20.60 -18.71
N ALA A 58 -15.87 21.71 -18.20
CA ALA A 58 -15.99 21.93 -16.76
C ALA A 58 -16.92 20.89 -16.12
N PHE A 59 -18.00 20.52 -16.80
CA PHE A 59 -18.92 19.48 -16.36
C PHE A 59 -18.24 18.10 -16.28
N ILE A 60 -17.55 17.67 -17.35
CA ILE A 60 -16.81 16.40 -17.39
C ILE A 60 -15.70 16.41 -16.33
N LYS A 61 -14.91 17.49 -16.24
CA LYS A 61 -13.85 17.61 -15.24
C LYS A 61 -14.39 17.53 -13.81
N GLY A 62 -15.55 18.15 -13.54
CA GLY A 62 -16.24 18.08 -12.26
C GLY A 62 -16.66 16.65 -11.92
N HIS A 63 -17.31 15.95 -12.86
CA HIS A 63 -17.75 14.58 -12.69
C HIS A 63 -16.58 13.62 -12.50
N THR A 64 -15.53 13.73 -13.32
CA THR A 64 -14.31 12.92 -13.19
C THR A 64 -13.65 13.16 -11.84
N LYS A 65 -13.53 14.42 -11.38
CA LYS A 65 -12.97 14.75 -10.07
C LYS A 65 -13.82 14.17 -8.93
N TYR A 66 -15.14 14.25 -9.02
CA TYR A 66 -16.06 13.69 -8.02
C TYR A 66 -15.99 12.16 -7.98
N CYS A 67 -16.05 11.51 -9.14
CA CYS A 67 -15.95 10.06 -9.28
C CYS A 67 -14.60 9.56 -8.74
N ALA A 68 -13.49 10.19 -9.12
CA ALA A 68 -12.16 9.86 -8.61
C ALA A 68 -12.08 10.04 -7.08
N LYS A 69 -12.59 11.15 -6.54
CA LYS A 69 -12.62 11.39 -5.09
C LYS A 69 -13.47 10.35 -4.36
N SER A 70 -14.62 9.97 -4.91
CA SER A 70 -15.52 8.98 -4.32
C SER A 70 -14.92 7.59 -4.36
N ALA A 71 -14.32 7.20 -5.49
CA ALA A 71 -13.58 5.94 -5.63
C ALA A 71 -12.42 5.85 -4.64
N LEU A 72 -11.60 6.92 -4.50
CA LEU A 72 -10.55 6.97 -3.49
C LEU A 72 -11.12 6.85 -2.07
N ASN A 73 -12.19 7.57 -1.75
CA ASN A 73 -12.81 7.46 -0.43
C ASN A 73 -13.33 6.05 -0.14
N PHE A 74 -13.88 5.35 -1.14
CA PHE A 74 -14.35 3.98 -1.02
C PHE A 74 -13.19 3.00 -0.83
N ILE A 75 -12.16 3.07 -1.70
CA ILE A 75 -10.94 2.25 -1.65
C ILE A 75 -10.24 2.42 -0.29
N PHE A 76 -10.09 3.65 0.18
CA PHE A 76 -9.36 3.95 1.40
C PHE A 76 -10.26 4.02 2.64
N LYS A 77 -11.54 3.63 2.59
CA LYS A 77 -12.47 3.79 3.71
C LYS A 77 -11.94 3.13 4.99
N ASP A 78 -11.52 1.87 4.86
CA ASP A 78 -11.15 1.02 6.00
C ASP A 78 -9.66 0.61 6.01
N ASN A 79 -8.80 1.18 5.15
CA ASN A 79 -7.39 0.77 4.91
C ASN A 79 -7.17 -0.72 4.53
N ASN A 80 -8.19 -1.56 4.68
CA ASN A 80 -8.18 -2.99 4.40
C ASN A 80 -7.94 -3.29 2.93
N LEU A 81 -8.50 -2.48 2.02
CA LEU A 81 -8.35 -2.71 0.59
C LEU A 81 -6.92 -2.42 0.09
N PRO A 82 -6.25 -1.32 0.47
CA PRO A 82 -4.82 -1.13 0.22
C PRO A 82 -3.95 -2.28 0.77
N LEU A 83 -4.24 -2.77 1.98
CA LEU A 83 -3.51 -3.90 2.57
C LEU A 83 -3.78 -5.21 1.81
N LEU A 84 -5.01 -5.45 1.37
CA LEU A 84 -5.39 -6.60 0.56
C LEU A 84 -4.70 -6.57 -0.81
N ILE A 85 -4.65 -5.41 -1.47
CA ILE A 85 -3.94 -5.22 -2.73
C ILE A 85 -2.44 -5.47 -2.54
N ASN A 86 -1.83 -4.90 -1.50
CA ASN A 86 -0.44 -5.17 -1.13
C ASN A 86 -0.17 -6.66 -0.93
N MET A 87 -1.04 -7.36 -0.20
CA MET A 87 -0.94 -8.80 0.05
C MET A 87 -0.99 -9.60 -1.26
N ILE A 88 -1.99 -9.36 -2.12
CA ILE A 88 -2.16 -10.06 -3.39
C ILE A 88 -0.95 -9.79 -4.31
N TYR A 89 -0.51 -8.54 -4.38
CA TYR A 89 0.63 -8.14 -5.18
C TYR A 89 1.90 -8.89 -4.75
N HIS A 90 2.22 -8.82 -3.47
CA HIS A 90 3.44 -9.42 -2.91
C HIS A 90 3.42 -10.94 -2.97
N PHE A 91 2.28 -11.61 -2.75
CA PHE A 91 2.18 -13.07 -2.94
C PHE A 91 2.28 -13.49 -4.40
N THR A 92 1.71 -12.72 -5.34
CA THR A 92 1.84 -13.01 -6.76
C THR A 92 3.29 -12.85 -7.23
N ALA A 93 3.96 -11.78 -6.80
CA ALA A 93 5.38 -11.56 -7.05
C ALA A 93 6.26 -12.66 -6.44
N ALA A 94 6.03 -13.01 -5.17
CA ALA A 94 6.75 -14.10 -4.50
C ALA A 94 6.57 -15.43 -5.23
N ARG A 95 5.34 -15.76 -5.63
CA ARG A 95 5.07 -16.98 -6.41
C ARG A 95 5.81 -16.97 -7.74
N ALA A 96 5.80 -15.86 -8.47
CA ALA A 96 6.49 -15.75 -9.75
C ALA A 96 8.01 -15.94 -9.60
N LEU A 97 8.60 -15.35 -8.56
CA LEU A 97 10.04 -15.38 -8.30
C LEU A 97 10.54 -16.71 -7.75
N ILE A 98 9.78 -17.35 -6.84
CA ILE A 98 10.18 -18.60 -6.19
C ILE A 98 9.87 -19.81 -7.08
N ALA A 99 8.69 -19.86 -7.72
CA ALA A 99 8.25 -21.06 -8.43
C ALA A 99 8.94 -21.23 -9.79
N ARG A 100 9.37 -20.13 -10.43
CA ARG A 100 9.96 -20.16 -11.78
C ARG A 100 11.12 -19.19 -11.96
N PRO A 101 12.17 -19.23 -11.11
CA PRO A 101 13.28 -18.27 -11.17
C PRO A 101 13.99 -18.30 -12.54
N TRP A 102 14.15 -19.49 -13.14
CA TRP A 102 14.77 -19.66 -14.46
C TRP A 102 14.04 -18.92 -15.60
N LYS A 103 12.70 -18.91 -15.59
CA LYS A 103 11.92 -18.21 -16.62
C LYS A 103 12.09 -16.69 -16.49
N THR A 104 12.20 -16.20 -15.26
CA THR A 104 12.43 -14.79 -14.95
C THR A 104 13.86 -14.38 -15.34
N THR A 105 14.86 -15.20 -15.02
CA THR A 105 16.26 -14.97 -15.41
C THR A 105 16.40 -14.82 -16.92
N ASN A 106 15.85 -15.76 -17.70
CA ASN A 106 15.91 -15.69 -19.16
C ASN A 106 15.15 -14.49 -19.76
N ARG A 107 14.14 -13.95 -19.05
CA ARG A 107 13.34 -12.82 -19.51
C ARG A 107 14.05 -11.48 -19.29
N TYR A 108 14.73 -11.31 -18.16
CA TYR A 108 15.29 -10.03 -17.73
C TYR A 108 16.80 -9.93 -17.86
N ILE A 109 17.48 -11.07 -17.85
CA ILE A 109 18.90 -11.16 -18.16
C ILE A 109 18.96 -11.75 -19.55
N TYR A 110 19.20 -10.89 -20.56
CA TYR A 110 19.51 -11.33 -21.91
C TYR A 110 20.90 -11.96 -21.88
N ILE A 111 20.98 -13.17 -21.34
CA ILE A 111 22.14 -14.03 -21.47
C ILE A 111 22.05 -14.51 -22.91
N ALA A 112 22.92 -13.97 -23.78
CA ALA A 112 23.04 -14.47 -25.13
C ALA A 112 23.16 -16.00 -25.03
N SER A 113 22.12 -16.70 -25.50
CA SER A 113 22.09 -18.16 -25.42
C SER A 113 23.39 -18.68 -26.04
N PRO A 114 24.13 -19.57 -25.37
CA PRO A 114 25.43 -20.03 -25.84
C PRO A 114 25.22 -21.03 -26.99
N VAL A 115 24.63 -20.57 -28.08
CA VAL A 115 24.34 -21.42 -29.24
C VAL A 115 25.62 -21.68 -30.04
N ASP A 116 26.64 -20.80 -29.95
CA ASP A 116 27.88 -20.94 -30.74
C ASP A 116 29.20 -20.61 -30.00
N THR A 117 29.21 -20.40 -28.68
CA THR A 117 30.44 -20.01 -27.99
C THR A 117 31.33 -21.22 -27.67
N THR A 118 32.44 -21.33 -28.40
CA THR A 118 33.46 -22.39 -28.35
C THR A 118 34.36 -22.32 -27.11
N SER A 119 34.34 -21.24 -26.33
CA SER A 119 35.21 -21.07 -25.16
C SER A 119 34.60 -21.64 -23.87
N ARG A 120 35.26 -22.65 -23.28
CA ARG A 120 34.86 -23.25 -21.99
C ARG A 120 34.80 -22.23 -20.84
N SER A 121 35.68 -21.23 -20.85
CA SER A 121 35.74 -20.17 -19.83
C SER A 121 34.49 -19.28 -19.83
N LEU A 122 33.97 -18.94 -21.01
CA LEU A 122 32.79 -18.10 -21.15
C LEU A 122 31.51 -18.84 -20.71
N ARG A 123 31.42 -20.14 -20.98
CA ARG A 123 30.33 -20.99 -20.45
C ARG A 123 30.30 -21.00 -18.93
N TYR A 124 31.46 -21.21 -18.28
CA TYR A 124 31.55 -21.21 -16.82
C TYR A 124 31.15 -19.85 -16.22
N GLN A 125 31.56 -18.74 -16.84
CA GLN A 125 31.18 -17.40 -16.40
C GLN A 125 29.67 -17.15 -16.55
N ILE A 126 29.05 -17.61 -17.64
CA ILE A 126 27.60 -17.55 -17.84
C ILE A 126 26.87 -18.41 -16.79
N GLU A 127 27.32 -19.63 -16.53
CA GLU A 127 26.71 -20.50 -15.53
C GLU A 127 26.79 -19.90 -14.12
N GLN A 128 27.96 -19.36 -13.74
CA GLN A 128 28.15 -18.71 -12.45
C GLN A 128 27.25 -17.48 -12.31
N THR A 129 27.20 -16.59 -13.32
CA THR A 129 26.34 -15.41 -13.29
C THR A 129 24.85 -15.77 -13.25
N THR A 130 24.46 -16.84 -13.95
CA THR A 130 23.08 -17.35 -13.94
C THR A 130 22.71 -17.90 -12.56
N ALA A 131 23.60 -18.67 -11.93
CA ALA A 131 23.39 -19.21 -10.59
C ALA A 131 23.19 -18.09 -9.55
N VAL A 132 24.07 -17.08 -9.57
CA VAL A 132 23.94 -15.89 -8.71
C VAL A 132 22.63 -15.13 -8.97
N ALA A 133 22.23 -14.99 -10.24
CA ALA A 133 20.95 -14.37 -10.57
C ALA A 133 19.73 -15.16 -10.04
N VAL A 134 19.75 -16.49 -10.16
CA VAL A 134 18.68 -17.35 -9.64
C VAL A 134 18.54 -17.20 -8.12
N ASP A 135 19.66 -17.16 -7.39
CA ASP A 135 19.64 -17.02 -5.94
C ASP A 135 19.18 -15.62 -5.50
N THR A 136 19.56 -14.56 -6.23
CA THR A 136 19.03 -13.21 -5.96
C THR A 136 17.52 -13.12 -6.22
N PHE A 137 16.99 -13.74 -7.30
CA PHE A 137 15.55 -13.79 -7.53
C PHE A 137 14.81 -14.57 -6.44
N ARG A 138 15.38 -15.66 -5.93
CA ARG A 138 14.81 -16.40 -4.78
C ARG A 138 14.76 -15.55 -3.52
N ALA A 139 15.86 -14.84 -3.20
CA ALA A 139 15.91 -13.93 -2.06
C ALA A 139 14.86 -12.82 -2.17
N LEU A 140 14.72 -12.21 -3.36
CA LEU A 140 13.65 -11.24 -3.65
C LEU A 140 12.25 -11.85 -3.48
N GLY A 141 12.06 -13.09 -3.92
CA GLY A 141 10.82 -13.83 -3.73
C GLY A 141 10.46 -14.02 -2.25
N VAL A 142 11.44 -14.40 -1.41
CA VAL A 142 11.26 -14.55 0.05
C VAL A 142 10.92 -13.22 0.71
N MET A 143 11.60 -12.14 0.31
CA MET A 143 11.31 -10.80 0.81
C MET A 143 9.89 -10.35 0.43
N HIS A 144 9.45 -10.56 -0.81
CA HIS A 144 8.05 -10.30 -1.19
C HIS A 144 7.08 -11.17 -0.40
N PHE A 145 7.40 -12.44 -0.15
CA PHE A 145 6.58 -13.30 0.70
C PHE A 145 6.44 -12.74 2.12
N ALA A 146 7.53 -12.26 2.73
CA ALA A 146 7.51 -11.64 4.05
C ALA A 146 6.65 -10.36 4.08
N LEU A 147 6.73 -9.51 3.05
CA LEU A 147 5.88 -8.31 2.93
C LEU A 147 4.40 -8.67 2.73
N GLY A 148 4.10 -9.71 1.96
CA GLY A 148 2.76 -10.25 1.81
C GLY A 148 2.21 -10.79 3.14
N LEU A 149 3.02 -11.52 3.89
CA LEU A 149 2.66 -12.04 5.21
C LEU A 149 2.43 -10.91 6.23
N LEU A 150 3.27 -9.87 6.22
CA LEU A 150 3.09 -8.69 7.05
C LEU A 150 1.74 -8.00 6.75
N SER A 151 1.39 -7.89 5.48
CA SER A 151 0.08 -7.34 5.05
C SER A 151 -1.08 -8.21 5.54
N ALA A 152 -0.94 -9.54 5.46
CA ALA A 152 -1.95 -10.48 5.94
C ALA A 152 -2.12 -10.43 7.47
N LEU A 153 -1.03 -10.30 8.23
CA LEU A 153 -1.07 -10.15 9.68
C LEU A 153 -1.72 -8.83 10.10
N ALA A 154 -1.42 -7.74 9.41
CA ALA A 154 -2.07 -6.45 9.64
C ALA A 154 -3.59 -6.52 9.42
N LEU A 155 -4.03 -7.20 8.35
CA LEU A 155 -5.45 -7.45 8.07
C LEU A 155 -6.13 -8.30 9.14
N LYS A 156 -5.42 -9.30 9.67
CA LYS A 156 -5.94 -10.20 10.71
C LYS A 156 -6.12 -9.49 12.04
N GLU A 157 -5.14 -8.71 12.47
CA GLU A 157 -5.11 -8.18 13.84
C GLU A 157 -6.01 -6.95 14.02
N ARG A 158 -6.34 -6.21 12.96
CA ARG A 158 -7.23 -5.02 12.96
C ARG A 158 -6.88 -3.95 14.02
N ARG A 159 -5.66 -4.01 14.57
CA ARG A 159 -5.14 -3.03 15.54
C ARG A 159 -4.51 -1.90 14.75
N ALA A 160 -4.95 -0.67 15.02
CA ALA A 160 -4.44 0.52 14.35
C ALA A 160 -2.92 0.74 14.50
N SER A 161 -2.27 0.18 15.53
CA SER A 161 -0.80 0.19 15.67
C SER A 161 -0.11 -0.78 14.70
N SER A 162 -0.65 -1.99 14.56
CA SER A 162 -0.14 -3.02 13.62
C SER A 162 -0.34 -2.60 12.17
N GLU A 163 -1.49 -1.99 11.85
CA GLU A 163 -1.74 -1.41 10.53
C GLU A 163 -0.72 -0.32 10.17
N ARG A 164 -0.41 0.56 11.13
CA ARG A 164 0.59 1.63 10.95
C ARG A 164 1.99 1.06 10.69
N SER A 165 2.46 0.16 11.53
CA SER A 165 3.80 -0.42 11.37
C SER A 165 3.92 -1.19 10.05
N ALA A 166 2.90 -1.97 9.69
CA ALA A 166 2.86 -2.69 8.42
C ALA A 166 2.88 -1.73 7.22
N LEU A 167 2.05 -0.69 7.21
CA LEU A 167 2.02 0.31 6.13
C LEU A 167 3.35 1.07 6.03
N THR A 168 3.98 1.42 7.15
CA THR A 168 5.30 2.07 7.16
C THR A 168 6.36 1.16 6.56
N VAL A 169 6.42 -0.11 6.96
CA VAL A 169 7.38 -1.08 6.43
C VAL A 169 7.15 -1.32 4.93
N LEU A 170 5.90 -1.51 4.50
CA LEU A 170 5.54 -1.68 3.09
C LEU A 170 5.92 -0.45 2.25
N THR A 171 5.70 0.74 2.79
CA THR A 171 6.07 2.00 2.12
C THR A 171 7.58 2.13 2.00
N MET A 172 8.33 1.87 3.08
CA MET A 172 9.80 1.92 3.09
C MET A 172 10.40 0.90 2.11
N ALA A 173 9.87 -0.34 2.10
CA ALA A 173 10.29 -1.37 1.17
C ALA A 173 10.01 -0.97 -0.29
N SER A 174 8.82 -0.42 -0.55
CA SER A 174 8.44 0.05 -1.89
C SER A 174 9.34 1.20 -2.38
N ILE A 175 9.68 2.14 -1.50
CA ILE A 175 10.65 3.22 -1.79
C ILE A 175 12.02 2.63 -2.11
N GLY A 176 12.50 1.69 -1.30
CA GLY A 176 13.77 0.99 -1.53
C GLY A 176 13.83 0.29 -2.88
N HIS A 177 12.75 -0.38 -3.28
CA HIS A 177 12.62 -0.98 -4.61
C HIS A 177 12.62 0.06 -5.73
N ALA A 178 11.80 1.11 -5.61
CA ALA A 178 11.74 2.17 -6.59
C ALA A 178 13.11 2.84 -6.78
N TRP A 179 13.83 3.07 -5.68
CA TRP A 179 15.19 3.61 -5.71
C TRP A 179 16.18 2.67 -6.38
N ALA A 180 16.15 1.37 -6.07
CA ALA A 180 17.02 0.38 -6.70
C ALA A 180 16.80 0.33 -8.22
N TYR A 181 15.55 0.36 -8.68
CA TYR A 181 15.23 0.41 -10.12
C TYR A 181 15.71 1.71 -10.77
N MET A 182 15.51 2.86 -10.12
CA MET A 182 15.96 4.15 -10.64
C MET A 182 17.49 4.25 -10.71
N SER A 183 18.19 3.74 -9.69
CA SER A 183 19.66 3.66 -9.67
C SER A 183 20.18 2.74 -10.78
N ALA A 184 19.58 1.55 -10.94
CA ALA A 184 19.95 0.62 -12.00
C ALA A 184 19.71 1.21 -13.40
N TYR A 185 18.64 1.98 -13.59
CA TYR A 185 18.38 2.72 -14.82
C TYR A 185 19.48 3.75 -15.08
N TRP A 186 19.80 4.58 -14.09
CA TRP A 186 20.80 5.64 -14.21
C TRP A 186 22.21 5.12 -14.51
N GLN A 187 22.60 4.03 -13.86
CA GLN A 187 23.91 3.38 -14.08
C GLN A 187 24.03 2.72 -15.46
N LYS A 188 22.92 2.31 -16.08
CA LYS A 188 22.90 1.59 -17.37
C LYS A 188 22.47 2.43 -18.57
N THR A 189 22.50 3.76 -18.46
CA THR A 189 22.08 4.72 -19.51
C THR A 189 22.81 4.58 -20.87
N GLY A 190 23.77 3.66 -21.02
CA GLY A 190 24.40 3.30 -22.31
C GLY A 190 23.92 2.00 -22.97
N SER A 191 23.10 1.16 -22.32
CA SER A 191 22.74 -0.17 -22.85
C SER A 191 21.25 -0.46 -22.65
N GLN A 192 20.48 -0.33 -23.74
CA GLN A 192 19.23 -1.01 -24.11
C GLN A 192 18.31 -1.55 -22.98
N TYR A 193 18.17 -0.88 -21.84
CA TYR A 193 17.05 -1.13 -20.95
C TYR A 193 15.82 -0.53 -21.61
N THR A 194 15.11 -1.39 -22.34
CA THR A 194 13.87 -1.05 -23.03
C THR A 194 12.89 -0.45 -22.03
N LEU A 195 12.28 0.68 -22.40
CA LEU A 195 11.21 1.33 -21.64
C LEU A 195 10.08 0.34 -21.29
N ASP A 196 9.96 -0.74 -22.06
CA ASP A 196 9.06 -1.87 -21.81
C ASP A 196 9.35 -2.61 -20.49
N ALA A 197 10.62 -2.80 -20.10
CA ALA A 197 10.96 -3.43 -18.84
C ALA A 197 10.56 -2.57 -17.62
N ILE A 198 10.71 -1.25 -17.75
CA ILE A 198 10.22 -0.27 -16.75
C ILE A 198 8.70 -0.24 -16.72
N ARG A 199 8.06 -0.33 -17.90
CA ARG A 199 6.60 -0.33 -18.01
C ARG A 199 5.99 -1.57 -17.37
N GLU A 200 6.58 -2.76 -17.54
CA GLU A 200 5.99 -4.01 -17.08
C GLU A 200 6.20 -4.25 -15.57
N VAL A 201 7.37 -3.88 -15.02
CA VAL A 201 7.75 -4.17 -13.62
C VAL A 201 7.70 -2.92 -12.73
N GLY A 202 7.97 -1.74 -13.29
CA GLY A 202 7.98 -0.49 -12.54
C GLY A 202 6.58 0.04 -12.24
N THR A 203 5.63 -0.10 -13.16
CA THR A 203 4.27 0.46 -12.99
C THR A 203 3.51 -0.17 -11.82
N SER A 204 3.62 -1.48 -11.62
CA SER A 204 2.96 -2.17 -10.50
C SER A 204 3.56 -1.76 -9.15
N ASN A 205 4.89 -1.67 -9.05
CA ASN A 205 5.57 -1.21 -7.84
C ASN A 205 5.23 0.24 -7.50
N ILE A 206 5.19 1.13 -8.49
CA ILE A 206 4.82 2.54 -8.30
C ILE A 206 3.36 2.67 -7.83
N LEU A 207 2.44 1.90 -8.42
CA LEU A 207 1.03 1.92 -8.01
C LEU A 207 0.87 1.46 -6.56
N VAL A 208 1.54 0.37 -6.19
CA VAL A 208 1.51 -0.17 -4.83
C VAL A 208 2.17 0.80 -3.83
N MET A 209 3.26 1.46 -4.22
CA MET A 209 3.89 2.53 -3.44
C MET A 209 2.91 3.68 -3.22
N LEU A 210 2.27 4.18 -4.27
CA LEU A 210 1.30 5.28 -4.18
C LEU A 210 0.13 4.91 -3.27
N MET A 211 -0.42 3.71 -3.40
CA MET A 211 -1.49 3.23 -2.52
C MET A 211 -1.04 3.19 -1.05
N SER A 212 0.17 2.70 -0.79
CA SER A 212 0.71 2.59 0.57
C SER A 212 0.98 3.98 1.17
N VAL A 213 1.54 4.92 0.40
CA VAL A 213 1.76 6.31 0.83
C VAL A 213 0.44 7.03 1.13
N VAL A 214 -0.59 6.84 0.30
CA VAL A 214 -1.91 7.44 0.51
C VAL A 214 -2.57 6.86 1.77
N ALA A 215 -2.51 5.53 1.94
CA ALA A 215 -3.04 4.86 3.13
C ALA A 215 -2.31 5.32 4.41
N LEU A 216 -0.99 5.42 4.37
CA LEU A 216 -0.17 5.91 5.49
C LEU A 216 -0.50 7.37 5.81
N SER A 217 -0.59 8.23 4.80
CA SER A 217 -0.93 9.66 4.96
C SER A 217 -2.31 9.84 5.59
N LYS A 218 -3.29 9.04 5.16
CA LYS A 218 -4.64 9.05 5.73
C LYS A 218 -4.64 8.57 7.19
N THR A 219 -3.84 7.55 7.48
CA THR A 219 -3.71 7.01 8.84
C THR A 219 -3.08 8.03 9.78
N ILE A 220 -1.97 8.67 9.38
CA ILE A 220 -1.31 9.75 10.13
C ILE A 220 -2.28 10.90 10.40
N LYS A 221 -3.05 11.33 9.40
CA LYS A 221 -4.07 12.39 9.56
C LYS A 221 -5.18 12.00 10.54
N ARG A 222 -5.56 10.72 10.60
CA ARG A 222 -6.58 10.23 11.54
C ARG A 222 -6.05 10.15 12.97
N THR A 223 -4.81 9.73 13.14
CA THR A 223 -4.21 9.46 14.45
C THR A 223 -3.41 10.63 15.03
N ASN A 224 -3.07 11.65 14.23
CA ASN A 224 -2.12 12.72 14.56
C ASN A 224 -0.78 12.20 15.12
N LYS A 225 -0.40 10.97 14.76
CA LYS A 225 0.81 10.29 15.21
C LYS A 225 1.47 9.62 14.03
N PHE A 226 2.79 9.82 13.91
CA PHE A 226 3.62 9.20 12.87
C PHE A 226 3.95 7.73 13.17
N ILE A 227 3.98 7.35 14.46
CA ILE A 227 4.23 5.99 14.96
C ILE A 227 3.24 5.69 16.08
#